data_AF-A0A3L7C993-F1
#
_entry.id   AF-A0A3L7C993-F1
#
_cell.length_a   1.000
_cell.length_b   1.000
_cell.length_c   1.000
_cell.angle_alpha   90.00
_cell.angle_beta   90.00
_cell.angle_gamma   90.00
#
_symmetry.space_group_name_H-M   'P 1'
#
loop_
_entity.id
_entity.type
_entity.pdbx_description
1 polymer ?
#
loop_
_entity_poly.entity_id
_entity_poly.type
_entity_poly.pdbx_seq_one_letter_code
_entity_poly.pdbx_strand_id
1 'polypeptide(L)'
;AGHSQNSYRGLVKIMPTATNARNFTQCDSMLIGANCGAHTFPYVECRNNSAQLEHEATTSRIGEDQLFYCLQRGISEEDAISMIVNGFCKDVFSELPLEFAVEAQKLLAISLEHSVG
;
A
#
# COMPACT_ATOMS: atom_id res chain seq x y z
N ALA A 1 10.76 -4.13 -13.73
CA ALA A 1 9.66 -3.43 -13.03
C ALA A 1 9.58 -1.98 -13.50
N GLY A 2 8.97 -1.05 -12.76
CA GLY A 2 9.08 0.39 -13.02
C GLY A 2 8.09 1.01 -14.01
N HIS A 3 7.23 0.22 -14.67
CA HIS A 3 6.21 0.72 -15.63
C HIS A 3 4.77 0.31 -15.26
N SER A 4 4.59 -0.25 -14.05
CA SER A 4 3.30 -0.79 -13.61
C SER A 4 2.27 0.32 -13.40
N GLN A 5 1.00 0.01 -13.67
CA GLN A 5 -0.14 0.88 -13.42
C GLN A 5 -1.12 0.14 -12.51
N ASN A 6 -1.26 0.62 -11.28
CA ASN A 6 -2.25 0.10 -10.33
C ASN A 6 -3.51 0.98 -10.37
N SER A 7 -4.69 0.36 -10.29
CA SER A 7 -5.97 1.06 -10.22
C SER A 7 -6.83 0.47 -9.11
N TYR A 8 -7.07 1.26 -8.06
CA TYR A 8 -8.02 0.94 -7.01
C TYR A 8 -9.36 1.63 -7.28
N ARG A 9 -10.46 0.88 -7.14
CA ARG A 9 -11.83 1.41 -7.23
C ARG A 9 -12.61 0.95 -6.00
N GLY A 10 -13.13 1.90 -5.24
CA GLY A 10 -13.91 1.62 -4.04
C GLY A 10 -15.26 2.34 -4.10
N LEU A 11 -16.32 1.66 -3.70
CA LEU A 11 -17.64 2.25 -3.47
C LEU A 11 -18.02 2.05 -2.00
N VAL A 12 -18.25 3.14 -1.29
CA VAL A 12 -18.87 3.13 0.04
C VAL A 12 -20.28 3.68 -0.10
N LYS A 13 -21.28 2.86 0.24
CA LYS A 13 -22.70 3.23 0.20
C LYS A 13 -23.33 3.10 1.59
N ILE A 14 -23.73 4.23 2.18
CA ILE A 14 -24.44 4.29 3.45
C ILE A 14 -25.92 4.50 3.18
N MET A 15 -26.73 3.52 3.58
CA MET A 15 -28.18 3.50 3.34
C MET A 15 -28.93 4.43 4.32
N PRO A 16 -30.13 4.94 3.98
CA PRO A 16 -30.85 5.90 4.82
C PRO A 16 -31.14 5.41 6.24
N THR A 17 -31.30 4.11 6.45
CA THR A 17 -31.59 3.50 7.77
C THR A 17 -30.33 3.21 8.60
N ALA A 18 -29.13 3.44 8.07
CA ALA A 18 -27.86 3.13 8.72
C ALA A 18 -27.44 4.25 9.70
N THR A 19 -28.23 4.43 10.76
CA THR A 19 -27.99 5.45 11.78
C THR A 19 -26.66 5.20 12.51
N ASN A 20 -25.85 6.24 12.69
CA ASN A 20 -24.52 6.21 13.29
C ASN A 20 -23.52 5.26 12.60
N ALA A 21 -23.72 4.96 11.32
CA ALA A 21 -22.76 4.15 10.56
C ALA A 21 -21.38 4.82 10.52
N ARG A 22 -20.32 4.03 10.68
CA ARG A 22 -18.93 4.49 10.55
C ARG A 22 -18.22 3.73 9.44
N ASN A 23 -17.57 4.48 8.55
CA ASN A 23 -16.64 3.93 7.57
C ASN A 23 -15.31 4.69 7.65
N PHE A 24 -14.22 3.93 7.65
CA PHE A 24 -12.88 4.43 7.41
C PHE A 24 -12.29 3.58 6.30
N THR A 25 -11.89 4.22 5.21
CA THR A 25 -11.27 3.55 4.06
C THR A 25 -9.89 4.16 3.84
N GLN A 26 -8.85 3.33 3.86
CA GLN A 26 -7.47 3.76 3.66
C GLN A 26 -6.88 3.03 2.46
N CYS A 27 -6.27 3.80 1.56
CA CYS A 27 -5.66 3.32 0.32
C CYS A 27 -4.21 3.78 0.26
N ASP A 28 -3.30 2.95 0.72
CA ASP A 28 -1.87 3.24 0.64
C ASP A 28 -1.27 2.56 -0.60
N SER A 29 -0.57 3.35 -1.41
CA SER A 29 0.13 2.88 -2.62
C SER A 29 1.61 3.21 -2.53
N MET A 30 2.44 2.24 -2.90
CA MET A 30 3.90 2.42 -3.02
C MET A 30 4.31 2.30 -4.49
N LEU A 31 4.99 3.34 -4.99
CA LEU A 31 5.56 3.41 -6.32
C LEU A 31 7.01 2.91 -6.29
N ILE A 32 7.30 1.92 -7.12
CA ILE A 32 8.64 1.34 -7.30
C ILE A 32 9.09 1.65 -8.73
N GLY A 33 10.04 2.57 -8.87
CA GLY A 33 10.58 3.06 -10.15
C GLY A 33 9.93 4.35 -10.66
N ALA A 34 10.55 4.97 -11.67
CA ALA A 34 10.20 6.32 -12.13
C ALA A 34 8.95 6.38 -13.04
N ASN A 35 8.65 5.31 -13.77
CA ASN A 35 7.60 5.29 -14.83
C ASN A 35 6.34 4.51 -14.41
N CYS A 36 6.12 4.32 -13.11
CA CYS A 36 4.95 3.61 -12.57
C CYS A 36 3.89 4.59 -12.05
N GLY A 37 2.65 4.12 -11.93
CA GLY A 37 1.52 4.92 -11.46
C GLY A 37 0.56 4.13 -10.59
N ALA A 38 -0.09 4.83 -9.66
CA ALA A 38 -1.16 4.31 -8.83
C ALA A 38 -2.34 5.27 -8.91
N HIS A 39 -3.52 4.73 -9.24
CA HIS A 39 -4.73 5.51 -9.47
C HIS A 39 -5.83 5.05 -8.51
N THR A 40 -6.36 5.98 -7.71
CA THR A 40 -7.41 5.70 -6.72
C THR A 40 -8.69 6.41 -7.14
N PHE A 41 -9.76 5.65 -7.35
CA PHE A 41 -11.08 6.16 -7.74
C PHE A 41 -12.09 5.91 -6.62
N PRO A 42 -12.20 6.82 -5.64
CA PRO A 42 -13.17 6.68 -4.56
C PRO A 42 -14.58 7.09 -5.03
N TYR A 43 -15.57 6.26 -4.70
CA TYR A 43 -16.98 6.57 -4.84
C TYR A 43 -17.65 6.50 -3.47
N VAL A 44 -18.34 7.57 -3.10
CA VAL A 44 -19.04 7.67 -1.83
C VAL A 44 -20.48 8.07 -2.07
N GLU A 45 -21.41 7.26 -1.56
CA GLU A 45 -22.84 7.54 -1.56
C GLU A 45 -23.35 7.47 -0.11
N CYS A 46 -23.46 8.63 0.55
CA CYS A 46 -23.99 8.71 1.90
C CYS A 46 -25.42 9.25 1.90
N ARG A 47 -26.39 8.44 2.35
CA ARG A 47 -27.80 8.84 2.49
C ARG A 47 -28.26 8.96 3.94
N ASN A 48 -27.34 9.06 4.89
CA ASN A 48 -27.66 9.16 6.31
C ASN A 48 -26.79 10.23 6.99
N ASN A 49 -27.44 11.26 7.55
CA ASN A 49 -26.75 12.42 8.15
C ASN A 49 -26.03 12.13 9.46
N SER A 50 -26.36 11.03 10.13
CA SER A 50 -25.68 10.62 11.37
C SER A 50 -24.41 9.79 11.12
N ALA A 51 -24.13 9.47 9.86
CA ALA A 51 -22.98 8.64 9.52
C ALA A 51 -21.66 9.43 9.51
N GLN A 52 -20.59 8.73 9.87
CA GLN A 52 -19.21 9.22 9.80
C GLN A 52 -18.47 8.45 8.71
N LEU A 53 -17.89 9.17 7.76
CA LEU A 53 -17.15 8.58 6.65
C LEU A 53 -15.84 9.32 6.46
N GLU A 54 -14.77 8.53 6.37
CA GLU A 54 -13.40 8.98 6.21
C GLU A 54 -12.77 8.17 5.07
N HIS A 55 -12.12 8.85 4.12
CA HIS A 55 -11.36 8.21 3.05
C HIS A 55 -9.98 8.85 2.97
N GLU A 56 -8.95 8.03 3.12
CA GLU A 56 -7.55 8.40 2.98
C GLU A 56 -6.93 7.66 1.79
N ALA A 57 -6.18 8.38 0.97
CA ALA A 57 -5.44 7.80 -0.14
C ALA A 57 -4.06 8.44 -0.24
N THR A 58 -3.02 7.65 0.01
CA THR A 58 -1.64 8.11 0.04
C THR A 58 -0.84 7.38 -1.02
N THR A 59 -0.16 8.13 -1.88
CA THR A 59 0.82 7.58 -2.82
C THR A 59 2.20 7.97 -2.37
N SER A 60 3.01 6.97 -2.04
CA SER A 60 4.40 7.12 -1.61
C SER A 60 5.35 6.55 -2.67
N ARG A 61 6.57 7.10 -2.72
CA ARG A 61 7.70 6.52 -3.46
C ARG A 61 8.76 6.14 -2.44
N ILE A 62 9.54 5.10 -2.72
CA ILE A 62 10.74 4.82 -1.92
C ILE A 62 11.63 6.06 -1.96
N GLY A 63 11.82 6.70 -0.80
CA GLY A 63 12.56 7.95 -0.70
C GLY A 63 14.04 7.72 -0.91
N GLU A 64 14.68 8.55 -1.74
CA GLU A 64 16.12 8.52 -1.94
C GLU A 64 16.88 8.67 -0.61
N ASP A 65 16.35 9.47 0.32
CA ASP A 65 16.93 9.65 1.67
C ASP A 65 16.91 8.36 2.50
N GLN A 66 15.81 7.58 2.44
CA GLN A 66 15.69 6.31 3.16
C GLN A 66 16.66 5.26 2.60
N LEU A 67 16.75 5.20 1.27
CA LEU A 67 17.66 4.32 0.57
C LEU A 67 19.11 4.70 0.88
N PHE A 68 19.45 5.99 0.74
CA PHE A 68 20.76 6.54 1.07
C PHE A 68 21.17 6.24 2.51
N TYR A 69 20.26 6.41 3.46
CA TYR A 69 20.49 6.10 4.88
C TYR A 69 20.81 4.61 5.13
N CYS A 70 20.17 3.70 4.40
CA CYS A 70 20.44 2.27 4.47
C CYS A 70 21.79 1.91 3.83
N LEU A 71 22.06 2.45 2.64
CA LEU A 71 23.33 2.29 1.94
C LEU A 71 24.52 2.76 2.77
N GLN A 72 24.39 3.90 3.46
CA GLN A 72 25.42 4.40 4.39
C GLN A 72 25.73 3.46 5.56
N ARG A 73 24.81 2.55 5.89
CA ARG A 73 24.99 1.52 6.93
C ARG A 73 25.58 0.22 6.36
N GLY A 74 25.95 0.19 5.08
CA GLY A 74 26.46 -0.99 4.41
C GLY A 74 25.39 -2.01 4.05
N ILE A 75 24.11 -1.63 4.12
CA ILE A 75 23.00 -2.46 3.62
C ILE A 75 22.99 -2.33 2.10
N SER A 76 22.88 -3.44 1.37
CA SER A 76 22.81 -3.40 -0.08
C SER A 76 21.56 -2.66 -0.55
N GLU A 77 21.57 -2.11 -1.76
CA GLU A 77 20.41 -1.40 -2.31
C GLU A 77 19.17 -2.31 -2.35
N GLU A 78 19.37 -3.56 -2.74
CA GLU A 78 18.33 -4.57 -2.83
C GLU A 78 17.75 -4.93 -1.45
N ASP A 79 18.61 -5.17 -0.45
CA ASP A 79 18.18 -5.44 0.92
C ASP A 79 17.45 -4.24 1.53
N ALA A 80 17.90 -3.02 1.22
CA ALA A 80 17.26 -1.79 1.68
C ALA A 80 15.85 -1.63 1.10
N ILE A 81 15.69 -1.86 -0.21
CA ILE A 81 14.39 -1.83 -0.88
C ILE A 81 13.48 -2.92 -0.30
N SER A 82 13.98 -4.15 -0.18
CA SER A 82 13.24 -5.26 0.42
C SER A 82 12.77 -4.93 1.84
N MET A 83 13.63 -4.34 2.67
CA MET A 83 13.29 -3.92 4.03
C MET A 83 12.19 -2.85 4.05
N ILE A 84 12.28 -1.83 3.19
CA ILE A 84 11.30 -0.74 3.11
C ILE A 84 9.93 -1.28 2.64
N VAL A 85 9.93 -2.09 1.59
CA VAL A 85 8.68 -2.67 1.04
C VAL A 85 8.06 -3.65 2.04
N ASN A 86 8.85 -4.49 2.72
CA ASN A 86 8.34 -5.37 3.77
C ASN A 86 7.76 -4.58 4.94
N GLY A 87 8.37 -3.44 5.31
CA GLY A 87 7.82 -2.52 6.31
C GLY A 87 6.47 -1.95 5.90
N PHE A 88 6.31 -1.57 4.63
CA PHE A 88 5.04 -1.10 4.07
C PHE A 88 3.94 -2.17 4.08
N CYS A 89 4.28 -3.42 3.76
CA CYS A 89 3.32 -4.53 3.74
C CYS A 89 3.07 -5.18 5.12
N LYS A 90 3.69 -4.68 6.19
CA LYS A 90 3.69 -5.34 7.50
C LYS A 90 2.29 -5.59 8.06
N ASP A 91 1.40 -4.61 7.99
CA ASP A 91 0.04 -4.73 8.53
C ASP A 91 -0.76 -5.77 7.76
N VAL A 92 -0.62 -5.80 6.43
CA VAL A 92 -1.23 -6.84 5.58
C VAL A 92 -0.72 -8.23 5.96
N PHE A 93 0.59 -8.38 6.18
CA PHE A 93 1.16 -9.67 6.59
C PHE A 93 0.71 -10.11 7.98
N SER A 94 0.42 -9.16 8.89
CA SER A 94 -0.05 -9.47 10.24
C SER A 94 -1.47 -10.04 10.26
N GLU A 95 -2.28 -9.74 9.25
CA GLU A 95 -3.64 -10.27 9.08
C GLU A 95 -3.66 -11.61 8.32
N LEU A 96 -2.55 -12.00 7.68
CA LEU A 96 -2.45 -13.30 7.00
C LEU A 96 -2.19 -14.42 8.01
N PRO A 97 -2.81 -15.61 7.81
CA PRO A 97 -2.45 -16.79 8.58
C PRO A 97 -0.95 -17.10 8.45
N LEU A 98 -0.35 -17.57 9.54
CA LEU A 98 1.11 -17.77 9.66
C LEU A 98 1.68 -18.62 8.52
N GLU A 99 0.94 -19.66 8.10
CA GLU A 99 1.31 -20.56 7.01
C GLU A 99 1.47 -19.86 5.65
N PHE A 100 0.78 -18.74 5.42
CA PHE A 100 0.87 -17.96 4.18
C PHE A 100 1.82 -16.77 4.31
N ALA A 101 1.95 -16.18 5.51
CA ALA A 101 2.78 -15.01 5.74
C ALA A 101 4.25 -15.24 5.35
N VAL A 102 4.79 -16.42 5.70
CA VAL A 102 6.19 -16.79 5.39
C VAL A 102 6.42 -16.93 3.88
N GLU A 103 5.45 -17.47 3.15
CA GLU A 103 5.56 -17.67 1.70
C GLU A 103 5.37 -16.36 0.94
N ALA A 104 4.40 -15.53 1.38
CA ALA A 104 4.16 -14.21 0.80
C ALA A 104 5.40 -13.32 0.87
N GLN A 105 6.11 -13.31 2.00
CA GLN A 105 7.36 -12.56 2.14
C GLN A 105 8.44 -13.01 1.16
N LYS A 106 8.61 -14.32 0.95
CA LYS A 106 9.59 -14.86 0.00
C LYS A 106 9.25 -14.50 -1.44
N LEU A 107 7.98 -14.63 -1.82
CA LEU A 107 7.51 -14.26 -3.16
C LEU A 107 7.72 -12.77 -3.43
N LEU A 108 7.50 -11.93 -2.42
CA LEU A 108 7.70 -10.49 -2.54
C LEU A 108 9.18 -10.15 -2.74
N ALA A 109 10.08 -10.79 -1.99
CA ALA A 109 11.53 -10.61 -2.13
C ALA A 109 12.02 -10.99 -3.54
N ILE A 110 11.61 -12.16 -4.06
CA ILE A 110 11.96 -12.61 -5.42
C ILE A 110 11.44 -11.63 -6.49
N SER A 111 10.27 -11.05 -6.28
CA SER A 111 9.69 -10.07 -7.23
C SER A 111 10.49 -8.75 -7.26
N LEU A 112 11.21 -8.43 -6.18
CA LEU A 112 11.99 -7.19 -6.03
C LEU A 112 13.42 -7.32 -6.58
N GLU A 113 13.99 -8.53 -6.59
CA GLU A 113 15.36 -8.88 -7.04
C GLU A 113 15.64 -8.49 -8.52
N HIS A 114 14.61 -8.19 -9.31
CA HIS A 114 14.73 -7.68 -10.70
C HIS A 114 13.98 -6.37 -10.95
N SER A 115 13.59 -5.68 -9.86
CA SER A 115 12.81 -4.45 -9.93
C SER A 115 13.66 -3.18 -9.94
N VAL A 116 14.95 -3.31 -9.66
CA VAL A 116 15.93 -2.22 -9.59
C VAL A 116 16.71 -2.18 -10.90
N GLY A 117 16.29 -1.30 -11.80
CA GLY A 117 16.83 -1.11 -13.15
C GLY A 117 16.07 -0.04 -13.91
#